data_AF-F2L515-F1
#
_entry.id   AF-F2L515-F1
#
_cell.length_a   1.000
_cell.length_b   1.000
_cell.length_c   1.000
_cell.angle_alpha   90.00
_cell.angle_beta   90.00
_cell.angle_gamma   90.00
#
_symmetry.space_group_name_H-M   'P 1'
#
loop_
_entity.id
_entity.type
_entity.pdbx_description
1 polymer ?
#
loop_
_entity_poly.entity_id
_entity_poly.type
_entity_poly.pdbx_seq_one_letter_code
_entity_poly.pdbx_strand_id
1 'polypeptide(L)' 'MSERTRGMLKSFGVAVTTYEENMLRLIEAAGSRDPAEVLAEALRLNAEISRRLAEMARYVEELEARLTEELLGKLRAR' A
#
# COMPACT_ATOMS: atom_id res chain seq x y z
N MET A 1 -18.34 1.43 -7.58
CA MET A 1 -17.04 1.77 -6.98
C MET A 1 -16.72 3.22 -7.29
N SER A 2 -16.37 4.03 -6.28
CA SER A 2 -16.06 5.45 -6.48
C SER A 2 -14.76 5.64 -7.28
N GLU A 3 -14.62 6.76 -8.00
CA GLU A 3 -13.37 7.10 -8.72
C GLU A 3 -12.18 7.20 -7.76
N ARG A 4 -12.41 7.73 -6.56
CA ARG A 4 -11.41 7.79 -5.48
C ARG A 4 -10.92 6.40 -5.08
N THR A 5 -11.84 5.45 -4.87
CA THR A 5 -11.49 4.05 -4.54
C THR A 5 -10.67 3.41 -5.65
N ARG A 6 -11.09 3.59 -6.91
CA ARG A 6 -10.38 3.07 -8.07
C ARG A 6 -8.96 3.64 -8.17
N GLY A 7 -8.82 4.95 -7.97
CA GLY A 7 -7.53 5.64 -7.99
C GLY A 7 -6.58 5.14 -6.90
N MET A 8 -7.08 4.99 -5.67
CA MET A 8 -6.31 4.45 -4.55
C MET A 8 -5.81 3.03 -4.83
N LEU A 9 -6.69 2.12 -5.24
CA LEU A 9 -6.32 0.73 -5.54
C LEU A 9 -5.28 0.64 -6.67
N LYS A 10 -5.47 1.42 -7.73
CA LYS A 10 -4.50 1.48 -8.84
C LYS A 10 -3.14 1.98 -8.36
N SER A 11 -3.11 3.05 -7.57
CA SER A 11 -1.89 3.63 -7.01
C SER A 11 -1.14 2.62 -6.14
N PHE A 12 -1.84 1.91 -5.26
CA PHE A 12 -1.24 0.88 -4.42
C PHE A 12 -0.73 -0.32 -5.23
N GLY A 13 -1.48 -0.75 -6.25
CA GLY A 13 -1.01 -1.80 -7.17
C GLY A 13 0.31 -1.44 -7.84
N VAL A 14 0.44 -0.21 -8.33
CA VAL A 14 1.71 0.30 -8.91
C VAL A 14 2.83 0.33 -7.87
N ALA A 15 2.54 0.71 -6.62
CA ALA A 15 3.53 0.72 -5.55
C ALA A 15 4.04 -0.69 -5.23
N VAL A 16 3.16 -1.69 -5.20
CA VAL A 16 3.53 -3.10 -4.97
C VAL A 16 4.42 -3.63 -6.10
N THR A 17 4.05 -3.42 -7.36
CA THR A 17 4.86 -3.89 -8.49
C THR A 17 6.21 -3.18 -8.55
N THR A 18 6.24 -1.87 -8.26
CA THR A 18 7.51 -1.12 -8.20
C THR A 18 8.42 -1.62 -7.08
N TYR A 19 7.84 -1.92 -5.91
CA TYR A 19 8.57 -2.53 -4.81
C TYR A 19 9.17 -3.87 -5.24
N GLU A 20 8.36 -4.77 -5.81
CA GLU A 20 8.80 -6.08 -6.30
C GLU A 20 9.96 -5.97 -7.30
N GLU A 21 9.80 -5.14 -8.35
CA GLU A 21 10.84 -4.92 -9.36
C GLU A 21 12.16 -4.42 -8.75
N ASN A 22 12.09 -3.42 -7.87
CA ASN A 22 13.28 -2.88 -7.22
C ASN A 22 13.92 -3.89 -6.27
N MET A 23 13.10 -4.71 -5.62
CA MET A 23 13.60 -5.72 -4.70
C MET A 23 14.34 -6.84 -5.42
N LEU A 24 13.80 -7.29 -6.56
CA LEU A 24 14.45 -8.25 -7.45
C LEU A 24 15.78 -7.72 -7.98
N ARG A 25 15.82 -6.47 -8.46
CA ARG A 25 17.07 -5.84 -8.91
C ARG A 25 18.12 -5.77 -7.79
N LEU A 26 17.69 -5.51 -6.56
CA LEU A 26 18.61 -5.47 -5.42
C LEU A 26 19.16 -6.86 -5.09
N ILE A 27 18.32 -7.90 -5.16
CA ILE A 27 18.73 -9.30 -4.97
C ILE A 27 19.77 -9.70 -6.01
N GLU A 28 19.55 -9.38 -7.28
CA GLU A 28 20.49 -9.65 -8.38
C GLU A 28 21.84 -8.95 -8.16
N ALA A 29 21.82 -7.72 -7.65
CA ALA A 29 23.02 -6.93 -7.39
C ALA A 29 23.74 -7.25 -6.06
N ALA A 30 23.13 -8.05 -5.18
CA ALA A 30 23.62 -8.25 -3.82
C ALA A 30 25.02 -8.88 -3.76
N GLY A 31 25.37 -9.72 -4.75
CA GLY A 31 26.68 -10.38 -4.81
C GLY A 31 27.85 -9.45 -5.20
N SER A 32 27.56 -8.26 -5.74
CA SER A 32 28.57 -7.31 -6.24
C SER A 32 28.56 -5.97 -5.52
N ARG A 33 27.71 -5.80 -4.51
CA ARG A 33 27.54 -4.56 -3.74
C ARG A 33 27.95 -4.76 -2.28
N ASP A 34 28.22 -3.66 -1.60
CA ASP A 34 28.46 -3.70 -0.16
C ASP A 34 27.21 -4.25 0.57
N PRO A 35 27.36 -5.25 1.46
CA PRO A 35 26.22 -5.85 2.16
C PRO A 35 25.43 -4.86 3.04
N ALA A 36 26.09 -3.87 3.63
CA ALA A 36 25.41 -2.88 4.47
C ALA A 36 24.57 -1.92 3.61
N GLU A 37 25.07 -1.52 2.45
CA GLU A 37 24.29 -0.75 1.47
C GLU A 37 23.07 -1.53 0.97
N VAL A 38 23.24 -2.81 0.64
CA VAL A 38 22.15 -3.69 0.21
C VAL A 38 21.08 -3.79 1.30
N LEU A 39 21.50 -4.02 2.55
CA LEU A 39 20.56 -4.07 3.66
C LEU A 39 19.82 -2.74 3.87
N ALA A 40 20.53 -1.61 3.82
CA ALA A 40 19.93 -0.29 3.97
C ALA A 40 18.89 0.00 2.89
N GLU A 41 19.19 -0.33 1.63
CA GLU A 41 18.26 -0.15 0.50
C GLU A 41 17.02 -1.05 0.66
N ALA A 42 17.20 -2.31 1.07
CA ALA A 42 16.09 -3.23 1.35
C ALA A 42 15.19 -2.71 2.46
N LEU A 43 15.77 -2.24 3.57
CA LEU A 43 15.00 -1.64 4.68
C LEU A 43 14.24 -0.39 4.23
N ARG A 44 14.84 0.43 3.37
CA ARG A 44 14.19 1.61 2.79
C ARG A 44 12.98 1.22 1.96
N LEU A 45 13.13 0.25 1.05
CA LEU A 45 12.05 -0.28 0.21
C LEU A 45 10.92 -0.89 1.04
N ASN A 46 11.26 -1.68 2.05
CA ASN A 46 10.30 -2.26 2.99
C ASN A 46 9.52 -1.18 3.74
N ALA A 47 10.22 -0.20 4.31
CA ALA A 47 9.57 0.89 5.04
C ALA A 47 8.63 1.69 4.13
N GLU A 48 9.00 1.88 2.86
CA GLU A 48 8.16 2.58 1.88
C GLU A 48 6.87 1.81 1.56
N ILE A 49 6.96 0.52 1.21
CA ILE A 49 5.76 -0.26 0.90
C ILE A 49 4.88 -0.47 2.13
N SER A 50 5.47 -0.62 3.33
CA SER A 50 4.70 -0.67 4.58
C SER A 50 3.93 0.62 4.85
N ARG A 51 4.52 1.80 4.58
CA ARG A 51 3.79 3.07 4.69
C ARG A 51 2.60 3.14 3.72
N ARG A 52 2.81 2.71 2.47
CA ARG A 52 1.74 2.65 1.45
C ARG A 52 0.61 1.68 1.83
N LEU A 53 0.96 0.53 2.40
CA LEU A 53 -0.01 -0.43 2.91
C LEU A 53 -0.83 0.17 4.06
N ALA A 54 -0.19 0.85 5.00
CA ALA A 54 -0.89 1.53 6.10
C ALA A 54 -1.83 2.64 5.61
N GLU A 55 -1.44 3.40 4.57
CA GLU A 55 -2.31 4.37 3.91
C GLU A 55 -3.54 3.71 3.27
N MET A 56 -3.35 2.59 2.58
CA MET A 56 -4.45 1.84 1.97
C MET A 56 -5.39 1.26 3.04
N ALA A 57 -4.86 0.66 4.08
CA ALA A 57 -5.64 0.10 5.18
C ALA A 57 -6.53 1.17 5.82
N ARG A 58 -5.96 2.32 6.18
CA ARG A 58 -6.73 3.46 6.72
C ARG A 58 -7.84 3.91 5.77
N TYR A 59 -7.56 3.99 4.47
CA TYR A 59 -8.57 4.36 3.48
C TYR A 59 -9.74 3.35 3.42
N VAL A 60 -9.43 2.06 3.50
CA VAL A 60 -10.45 1.00 3.54
C VAL A 60 -11.27 1.08 4.83
N GLU A 61 -10.63 1.27 5.99
CA GLU A 61 -11.31 1.46 7.27
C GLU A 61 -12.26 2.67 7.24
N GLU A 62 -11.82 3.81 6.71
CA GLU A 62 -12.67 5.01 6.52
C GLU A 62 -13.86 4.72 5.60
N LEU A 63 -13.64 3.95 4.53
CA LEU A 63 -14.69 3.56 3.60
C LEU A 63 -15.73 2.65 4.27
N GLU A 64 -15.28 1.66 5.03
CA GLU A 64 -16.14 0.72 5.78
C GLU A 64 -16.98 1.46 6.82
N ALA A 65 -16.37 2.35 7.61
CA ALA A 65 -17.07 3.16 8.61
C ALA A 65 -18.17 4.00 7.95
N ARG A 66 -17.83 4.76 6.89
CA ARG A 66 -18.78 5.62 6.19
C ARG A 66 -19.96 4.84 5.61
N LEU A 67 -19.69 3.71 4.94
CA LEU A 67 -20.77 2.90 4.34
C LEU A 67 -21.67 2.26 5.41
N THR A 68 -21.09 1.87 6.54
CA THR A 68 -21.83 1.33 7.68
C THR A 68 -22.74 2.39 8.31
N GLU A 69 -22.23 3.61 8.52
CA GLU A 69 -23.02 4.73 9.01
C GLU A 69 -24.17 5.10 8.07
N GLU A 70 -23.90 5.17 6.76
CA GLU A 70 -24.93 5.42 5.73
C GLU A 70 -26.04 4.34 5.77
N LEU A 71 -25.66 3.07 5.95
CA LEU A 71 -26.62 1.97 6.08
C LEU A 71 -27.45 2.08 7.37
N LEU A 72 -26.80 2.31 8.52
CA LEU A 72 -27.48 2.46 9.80
C LEU A 72 -28.46 3.64 9.80
N GLY A 73 -28.09 4.76 9.17
CA GLY A 73 -28.98 5.91 9.00
C GLY A 73 -30.26 5.55 8.25
N LYS A 74 -30.16 4.76 7.17
CA LYS A 74 -31.33 4.28 6.42
C LYS A 74 -32.19 3.29 7.18
N LEU A 75 -31.58 2.45 8.02
CA LEU A 75 -32.32 1.49 8.86
C LEU A 75 -33.07 2.16 10.00
N ARG A 76 -32.53 3.26 10.57
CA ARG A 76 -33.15 4.01 11.67
C ARG A 76 -34.27 4.96 11.23
N ALA A 77 -34.27 5.39 9.97
CA ALA A 77 -35.30 6.26 9.41
C ALA A 77 -36.56 5.51 8.95
N ARG A 78 -36.64 4.21 9.24
CA ARG A 78 -37.68 3.28 8.83
C ARG A 78 -38.45 2.80 10.05
#